data_AF-A0A7V3SKX3-F1
#
_entry.id   AF-A0A7V3SKX3-F1
#
_cell.length_a   1.000
_cell.length_b   1.000
_cell.length_c   1.000
_cell.angle_alpha   90.00
_cell.angle_beta   90.00
_cell.angle_gamma   90.00
#
_symmetry.space_group_name_H-M   'P 1'
#
loop_
_entity.id
_entity.type
_entity.pdbx_description
1 polymer ?
#
loop_
_entity_poly.entity_id
_entity_poly.type
_entity_poly.pdbx_seq_one_letter_code
_entity_poly.pdbx_strand_id
1 'polypeptide(L)'
;MMRSARTLLLLITGLMLVVATLWAQSRTRTPAVTQTQRIELVDKDGRIRAELKTSGEDTLLVLYDGQGRLRTVINTESVVFYGMDGKMKARIDAQNLSEGAKETR
;
A
#
# COMPACT_ATOMS: atom_id res chain seq x y z
N MET A 1 -58.81 -17.36 12.10
CA MET A 1 -57.45 -17.82 11.76
C MET A 1 -56.79 -17.11 10.56
N MET A 2 -57.52 -16.61 9.55
CA MET A 2 -56.88 -16.03 8.35
C MET A 2 -56.27 -14.62 8.53
N ARG A 3 -56.75 -13.82 9.50
CA ARG A 3 -56.24 -12.46 9.76
C ARG A 3 -54.82 -12.45 10.33
N SER A 4 -54.50 -13.39 11.22
CA SER A 4 -53.17 -13.54 11.83
C SER A 4 -52.11 -14.04 10.83
N ALA A 5 -52.50 -14.83 9.83
CA ALA A 5 -51.60 -15.30 8.79
C ALA A 5 -51.16 -14.17 7.85
N ARG A 6 -52.07 -13.25 7.51
CA ARG A 6 -51.76 -12.07 6.69
C ARG A 6 -50.83 -11.10 7.41
N THR A 7 -51.07 -10.86 8.69
CA THR A 7 -50.17 -10.03 9.51
C THR A 7 -48.79 -10.67 9.63
N LEU A 8 -48.71 -11.99 9.80
CA LEU A 8 -47.42 -12.70 9.85
C LEU A 8 -46.63 -12.58 8.53
N LEU A 9 -47.31 -12.72 7.38
CA LEU A 9 -46.67 -12.59 6.07
C LEU A 9 -46.12 -11.17 5.82
N LEU A 10 -46.87 -10.14 6.22
CA LEU A 10 -46.43 -8.75 6.11
C LEU A 10 -45.21 -8.48 7.01
N LEU A 11 -45.18 -9.05 8.22
CA LEU A 11 -44.04 -8.94 9.12
C LEU A 11 -42.78 -9.59 8.53
N ILE A 12 -42.89 -10.79 7.94
CA ILE A 12 -41.77 -11.48 7.31
C ILE A 12 -41.24 -10.69 6.11
N THR A 13 -42.13 -10.16 5.28
CA THR A 13 -41.73 -9.37 4.10
C THR A 13 -41.03 -8.08 4.52
N GLY A 14 -41.55 -7.40 5.54
CA GLY A 14 -40.91 -6.22 6.13
C GLY A 14 -39.53 -6.53 6.70
N LEU A 15 -39.39 -7.65 7.42
CA LEU A 15 -38.12 -8.11 7.96
C LEU A 15 -37.10 -8.42 6.86
N MET A 16 -37.52 -9.11 5.79
CA MET A 16 -36.65 -9.40 4.64
C MET A 16 -36.18 -8.12 3.94
N LEU A 17 -37.05 -7.11 3.83
CA LEU A 17 -36.67 -5.80 3.26
C LEU A 17 -35.60 -5.11 4.12
N VAL A 18 -35.75 -5.15 5.45
CA VAL A 18 -34.78 -4.60 6.40
C VAL A 18 -33.44 -5.33 6.30
N VAL A 19 -33.45 -6.66 6.18
CA VAL A 19 -32.22 -7.44 6.00
C VAL A 19 -31.53 -7.10 4.68
N ALA A 20 -32.30 -6.94 3.60
CA ALA A 20 -31.75 -6.57 2.29
C ALA A 20 -31.11 -5.17 2.29
N THR A 21 -31.72 -4.19 2.98
CA THR A 21 -31.15 -2.84 3.10
C THR A 21 -29.89 -2.81 3.96
N LEU A 22 -29.85 -3.59 5.06
CA LEU A 22 -28.65 -3.78 5.87
C LEU A 22 -27.50 -4.39 5.06
N TRP A 23 -27.78 -5.38 4.21
CA TRP A 23 -26.80 -5.97 3.28
C TRP A 23 -26.32 -5.01 2.20
N ALA A 24 -27.17 -4.09 1.72
CA ALA A 24 -26.76 -3.08 0.75
C ALA A 24 -25.81 -2.03 1.38
N GLN A 25 -26.04 -1.70 2.66
CA GLN A 25 -25.20 -0.79 3.45
C GLN A 25 -23.79 -1.37 3.74
N SER A 26 -23.65 -2.69 3.72
CA SER A 26 -22.37 -3.36 4.02
C SER A 26 -21.35 -3.32 2.88
N ARG A 27 -21.60 -2.55 1.81
CA ARG A 27 -20.58 -2.22 0.81
C ARG A 27 -19.48 -1.40 1.48
N THR A 28 -18.48 -2.12 1.97
CA THR A 28 -17.33 -1.59 2.70
C THR A 28 -16.67 -0.48 1.90
N ARG A 29 -16.59 0.70 2.50
CA ARG A 29 -15.77 1.81 2.00
C ARG A 29 -14.36 1.28 1.83
N THR A 30 -13.79 1.33 0.62
CA THR A 30 -12.37 1.03 0.43
C THR A 30 -11.60 1.90 1.42
N PRO A 31 -10.77 1.30 2.29
CA PRO A 31 -10.06 2.09 3.27
C PRO A 31 -9.14 3.06 2.53
N ALA A 32 -9.12 4.32 2.98
CA ALA A 32 -8.23 5.32 2.40
C ALA A 32 -6.74 4.94 2.58
N VAL A 33 -6.44 4.07 3.54
CA VAL A 33 -5.09 3.59 3.86
C VAL A 33 -5.10 2.07 3.91
N THR A 34 -4.20 1.44 3.16
CA THR A 34 -3.90 0.01 3.27
C THR A 34 -2.68 -0.17 4.16
N GLN A 35 -2.81 -0.95 5.23
CA GLN A 35 -1.70 -1.29 6.12
C GLN A 35 -1.09 -2.62 5.70
N THR A 36 0.20 -2.63 5.39
CA THR A 36 0.97 -3.83 5.04
C THR A 36 2.45 -3.61 5.38
N GLN A 37 3.18 -4.70 5.62
CA GLN A 37 4.63 -4.66 5.81
C GLN A 37 5.38 -4.54 4.48
N ARG A 38 4.75 -4.88 3.36
CA ARG A 38 5.37 -4.88 2.03
C ARG A 38 4.36 -4.58 0.92
N ILE A 39 4.77 -3.75 -0.02
CA ILE A 39 4.10 -3.49 -1.29
C ILE A 39 5.12 -3.77 -2.40
N GLU A 40 4.75 -4.59 -3.38
CA GLU A 40 5.60 -4.91 -4.53
C GLU A 40 4.96 -4.38 -5.82
N LEU A 41 5.75 -3.69 -6.62
CA LEU A 41 5.42 -3.41 -8.02
C LEU A 41 6.01 -4.53 -8.86
N VAL A 42 5.16 -5.32 -9.50
CA VAL A 42 5.54 -6.48 -10.31
C VAL A 42 5.23 -6.20 -11.77
N ASP A 43 6.14 -6.54 -12.69
CA ASP A 43 5.90 -6.40 -14.12
C ASP A 43 5.05 -7.56 -14.70
N LYS A 44 4.70 -7.45 -15.98
CA LYS A 44 3.90 -8.45 -16.71
C LYS A 44 4.52 -9.86 -16.71
N ASP A 45 5.83 -9.96 -16.51
CA ASP A 45 6.57 -11.24 -16.51
C ASP A 45 6.73 -11.79 -15.07
N GLY A 46 6.13 -11.13 -14.07
CA GLY A 46 6.23 -11.53 -12.66
C GLY A 46 7.48 -11.04 -11.96
N ARG A 47 8.30 -10.15 -12.56
CA ARG A 47 9.52 -9.63 -11.92
C ARG A 47 9.21 -8.42 -11.05
N ILE A 48 9.75 -8.40 -9.84
CA ILE A 48 9.66 -7.24 -8.95
C ILE A 48 10.50 -6.10 -9.53
N ARG A 49 9.86 -4.93 -9.69
CA ARG A 49 10.43 -3.67 -10.20
C ARG A 49 10.73 -2.69 -9.09
N ALA A 50 9.89 -2.70 -8.06
CA ALA A 50 10.07 -1.90 -6.87
C ALA A 50 9.42 -2.60 -5.68
N GLU A 51 9.92 -2.32 -4.48
CA GLU A 51 9.26 -2.71 -3.24
C GLU A 51 9.34 -1.59 -2.21
N LEU A 52 8.23 -1.35 -1.51
CA LEU A 52 8.20 -0.57 -0.28
C LEU A 52 8.01 -1.55 0.88
N LYS A 53 8.94 -1.58 1.82
CA LYS A 53 8.89 -2.54 2.93
C LYS A 53 9.43 -1.97 4.23
N THR A 54 9.00 -2.54 5.34
CA THR A 54 9.67 -2.38 6.64
C THR A 54 10.85 -3.35 6.75
N SER A 55 11.93 -2.93 7.40
CA SER A 55 13.13 -3.74 7.63
C SER A 55 13.69 -3.39 9.01
N GLY A 56 13.32 -4.18 10.02
CA GLY A 56 13.58 -3.81 11.42
C GLY A 56 12.80 -2.54 11.78
N GLU A 57 13.51 -1.52 12.27
CA GLU A 57 12.93 -0.19 12.58
C GLU A 57 12.89 0.74 11.35
N ASP A 58 13.48 0.33 10.23
CA ASP A 58 13.57 1.16 9.03
C ASP A 58 12.43 0.92 8.02
N THR A 59 12.22 1.91 7.17
CA THR A 59 11.41 1.80 5.95
C THR A 59 12.29 1.95 4.72
N LEU A 60 12.16 1.01 3.79
CA LEU A 60 12.97 0.95 2.57
C LEU A 60 12.08 1.01 1.33
N LEU A 61 12.43 1.88 0.38
CA LEU A 61 12.00 1.78 -1.01
C LEU A 61 13.17 1.28 -1.85
N VAL A 62 13.00 0.13 -2.49
CA VAL A 62 14.02 -0.52 -3.30
C VAL A 62 13.58 -0.56 -4.76
N LEU A 63 14.45 -0.17 -5.69
CA LEU A 63 14.20 -0.17 -7.13
C LEU A 63 15.13 -1.15 -7.84
N TYR A 64 14.57 -1.90 -8.77
CA TYR A 64 15.25 -2.92 -9.56
C TYR A 64 15.21 -2.60 -11.06
N ASP A 65 16.22 -3.07 -11.80
CA ASP A 65 16.27 -2.95 -13.27
C ASP A 65 15.49 -4.04 -14.01
N GLY A 66 15.52 -3.98 -15.35
CA GLY A 66 14.94 -4.95 -16.29
C GLY A 66 15.13 -6.43 -15.91
N GLN A 67 16.25 -6.73 -15.27
CA GLN A 67 16.73 -8.07 -14.96
C GLN A 67 16.60 -8.40 -13.47
N GLY A 68 15.94 -7.55 -12.67
CA GLY A 68 15.76 -7.74 -11.23
C GLY A 68 16.99 -7.35 -10.39
N ARG A 69 17.96 -6.63 -10.96
CA ARG A 69 19.16 -6.20 -10.22
C ARG A 69 18.90 -4.91 -9.48
N LEU A 70 19.43 -4.78 -8.27
CA LEU A 70 19.31 -3.59 -7.44
C LEU A 70 19.88 -2.36 -8.14
N ARG A 71 19.12 -1.26 -8.15
CA ARG A 71 19.53 0.03 -8.70
C ARG A 71 19.49 1.16 -7.70
N THR A 72 18.51 1.14 -6.80
CA THR A 72 18.37 2.21 -5.81
C THR A 72 17.81 1.64 -4.52
N VAL A 73 18.35 2.10 -3.40
CA VAL A 73 17.73 1.96 -2.07
C VAL A 73 17.52 3.35 -1.51
N ILE A 74 16.30 3.62 -1.07
CA ILE A 74 15.93 4.85 -0.38
C ILE A 74 15.48 4.44 1.02
N ASN A 75 16.06 5.08 2.03
CA ASN A 75 15.58 5.02 3.41
C ASN A 75 15.47 6.45 3.97
N THR A 76 15.11 6.56 5.24
CA THR A 76 14.97 7.84 5.95
C THR A 76 16.27 8.64 6.01
N GLU A 77 17.42 7.97 5.94
CA GLU A 77 18.73 8.58 6.12
C GLU A 77 19.44 8.88 4.80
N SER A 78 19.09 8.18 3.72
CA SER A 78 19.89 8.18 2.52
C SER A 78 19.20 7.68 1.26
N VAL A 79 19.77 8.08 0.13
CA VAL A 79 19.52 7.49 -1.20
C VAL A 79 20.82 6.92 -1.73
N VAL A 80 20.83 5.62 -2.04
CA VAL A 80 22.00 4.90 -2.56
C VAL A 80 21.73 4.42 -3.97
N PHE A 81 22.64 4.70 -4.91
CA PHE A 81 22.55 4.28 -6.31
C PHE A 81 23.59 3.20 -6.62
N TYR A 82 23.17 2.18 -7.37
CA TYR A 82 24.00 1.02 -7.73
C TYR A 82 24.25 0.93 -9.24
N GLY A 83 25.50 0.67 -9.60
CA GLY A 83 25.99 0.49 -10.97
C GLY A 83 25.65 -0.87 -11.55
N MET A 84 25.84 -1.03 -12.86
CA MET A 84 25.53 -2.29 -13.57
C MET A 84 26.29 -3.51 -13.02
N ASP A 85 27.44 -3.26 -12.41
CA ASP A 85 28.29 -4.22 -11.71
C ASP A 85 27.82 -4.54 -10.27
N GLY A 86 26.74 -3.92 -9.80
CA GLY A 86 26.21 -4.09 -8.45
C GLY A 86 26.94 -3.29 -7.38
N LYS A 87 27.93 -2.45 -7.74
CA LYS A 87 28.65 -1.60 -6.79
C LYS A 87 27.92 -0.29 -6.54
N MET A 88 28.09 0.26 -5.35
CA MET A 88 27.60 1.60 -5.03
C MET A 88 28.29 2.63 -5.93
N LYS A 89 27.49 3.39 -6.68
CA LYS A 89 27.97 4.50 -7.53
C LYS A 89 27.89 5.83 -6.82
N ALA A 90 26.87 6.03 -5.99
CA ALA A 90 26.65 7.27 -5.26
C ALA A 90 25.79 7.00 -4.03
N ARG A 91 25.97 7.86 -3.02
CA ARG A 91 25.14 7.93 -1.83
C ARG A 91 24.88 9.40 -1.51
N ILE A 92 23.64 9.71 -1.19
CA ILE A 92 23.21 11.02 -0.72
C ILE A 92 22.66 10.81 0.68
N ASP A 93 23.31 11.39 1.68
CA ASP A 93 22.85 11.35 3.07
C ASP A 93 21.98 12.57 3.37
N ALA A 94 20.90 12.37 4.11
CA ALA A 94 19.98 13.44 4.52
C ALA A 94 20.68 14.53 5.35
N GLN A 95 21.70 14.14 6.14
CA GLN A 95 22.46 15.05 6.98
C GLN A 95 23.34 16.01 6.16
N ASN A 96 23.98 15.51 5.11
CA ASN A 96 24.91 16.27 4.27
C ASN A 96 24.19 17.31 3.38
N LEU A 97 22.88 17.15 3.13
CA LEU A 97 22.07 18.13 2.41
C LEU A 97 21.65 19.34 3.28
N SER A 98 21.72 19.21 4.60
CA SER A 98 21.32 20.29 5.52
C SER A 98 22.36 21.40 5.66
N GLU A 99 23.62 21.14 5.30
CA GLU A 99 24.70 22.12 5.32
C GLU A 99 24.70 22.99 4.05
N GLY A 100 24.55 22.38 2.87
CA GLY A 100 24.47 23.13 1.61
C GLY A 100 23.24 24.04 1.47
N ALA A 101 22.13 23.73 2.16
CA ALA A 101 20.93 24.57 2.16
C ALA A 101 21.04 25.80 3.08
N LYS A 102 22.02 25.84 3.99
CA LYS A 102 22.27 27.00 4.88
C LYS A 102 23.16 28.06 4.24
N GLU A 103 23.95 27.71 3.22
CA GLU A 103 24.83 28.67 2.53
C GLU A 103 24.13 29.52 1.46
N THR A 104 22.87 29.21 1.10
CA THR A 104 22.13 29.95 0.05
C THR A 104 21.08 30.94 0.58
N ARG A 105 21.20 31.41 1.83
CA ARG A 105 20.28 32.41 2.41
C ARG A 105 20.99 33.66 2.90
#